data_AF-A0A7L4N7V2-F1
#
_entry.id   AF-A0A7L4N7V2-F1
#
_cell.length_a   1.000
_cell.length_b   1.000
_cell.length_c   1.000
_cell.angle_alpha   90.00
_cell.angle_beta   90.00
_cell.angle_gamma   90.00
#
_symmetry.space_group_name_H-M   'P 1'
#
loop_
_entity.id
_entity.type
_entity.pdbx_description
1 polymer ?
#
loop_
_entity_poly.entity_id
_entity_poly.type
_entity_poly.pdbx_seq_one_letter_code
_entity_poly.pdbx_strand_id
1 'polypeptide(L)'
;FHRCLPRVPGIFQSTKKLVLSEQAGRGQTLEFLRKNAANGLSMANFMAGLASILCSLNRQYSQSCWLLLVGFLLDLADGAVARRLDACSALGAKLDDFADFTTFGLATALLLQPRGILDGLLVVAYVMAVFSRLCFFSSG
;
A
#
# COMPACT_ATOMS: atom_id res chain seq x y z
N PHE A 1 -21.01 30.23 -41.95
CA PHE A 1 -19.86 30.27 -41.03
C PHE A 1 -18.89 29.17 -41.43
N HIS A 2 -17.90 29.56 -42.25
CA HIS A 2 -16.77 28.77 -42.70
C HIS A 2 -15.89 28.37 -41.50
N ARG A 3 -15.57 27.10 -41.32
CA ARG A 3 -14.31 26.70 -40.68
C ARG A 3 -13.49 25.88 -41.65
N CYS A 4 -12.55 26.57 -42.30
CA CYS A 4 -11.36 25.96 -42.88
C CYS A 4 -10.60 25.25 -41.75
N LEU A 5 -10.57 23.91 -41.79
CA LEU A 5 -9.56 23.14 -41.08
C LEU A 5 -8.35 22.98 -42.01
N PRO A 6 -7.14 23.36 -41.61
CA PRO A 6 -5.95 23.18 -42.43
C PRO A 6 -5.65 21.67 -42.58
N ARG A 7 -5.50 21.23 -43.83
CA ARG A 7 -5.11 19.87 -44.21
C ARG A 7 -3.63 19.65 -43.85
N VAL A 8 -3.38 19.01 -42.71
CA VAL A 8 -2.03 18.67 -42.22
C VAL A 8 -1.42 17.54 -43.07
N PRO A 9 -0.13 17.59 -43.44
CA PRO A 9 0.51 16.59 -44.31
C PRO A 9 0.51 15.18 -43.70
N GLY A 10 0.21 14.16 -44.51
CA GLY A 10 0.02 12.76 -44.10
C GLY A 10 1.22 12.09 -43.39
N ILE A 11 2.42 12.66 -43.50
CA ILE A 11 3.63 12.22 -42.79
C ILE A 11 3.47 12.38 -41.27
N PHE A 12 2.76 13.43 -40.82
CA PHE A 12 2.55 13.72 -39.40
C PHE A 12 1.54 12.79 -38.72
N GLN A 13 0.67 12.14 -39.51
CA GLN A 13 -0.36 11.24 -38.98
C GLN A 13 0.19 9.84 -38.70
N SER A 14 1.14 9.36 -39.52
CA SER A 14 1.85 8.09 -39.28
C SER A 14 2.78 8.15 -38.07
N THR A 15 3.50 9.26 -37.87
CA THR A 15 4.36 9.46 -36.70
C THR A 15 3.57 9.53 -35.40
N LYS A 16 2.41 10.21 -35.38
CA LYS A 16 1.49 10.17 -34.23
C LYS A 16 0.98 8.77 -33.91
N LYS A 17 0.64 7.96 -34.92
CA LYS A 17 0.18 6.57 -34.73
C LYS A 17 1.27 5.67 -34.14
N LEU A 18 2.52 5.82 -34.58
CA LEU A 18 3.66 5.08 -34.07
C LEU A 18 3.98 5.46 -32.62
N VAL A 19 3.98 6.76 -32.30
CA VAL A 19 4.19 7.26 -30.93
C VAL A 19 3.05 6.85 -30.00
N LEU A 20 1.79 6.87 -30.46
CA LEU A 20 0.64 6.38 -29.69
C LEU A 20 0.66 4.86 -29.47
N SER A 21 1.13 4.09 -30.46
CA SER A 21 1.30 2.63 -30.33
C SER A 21 2.43 2.27 -29.37
N GLU A 22 3.54 3.02 -29.38
CA GLU A 22 4.64 2.85 -28.42
C GLU A 22 4.22 3.28 -27.01
N GLN A 23 3.47 4.38 -26.87
CA GLN A 23 2.92 4.84 -25.59
C GLN A 23 1.89 3.86 -25.01
N ALA A 24 1.06 3.24 -25.85
CA ALA A 24 0.10 2.23 -25.41
C ALA A 24 0.79 0.95 -24.91
N GLY A 25 1.85 0.49 -25.59
CA GLY A 25 2.65 -0.65 -25.15
C GLY A 25 3.43 -0.36 -23.86
N ARG A 26 4.08 0.81 -23.77
CA ARG A 26 4.85 1.22 -22.59
C ARG A 26 3.96 1.46 -21.37
N GLY A 27 2.74 1.96 -21.59
CA GLY A 27 1.71 2.07 -20.55
C GLY A 27 1.32 0.70 -20.00
N GLN A 28 1.03 -0.28 -20.86
CA GLN A 28 0.67 -1.64 -20.45
C GLN A 28 1.80 -2.37 -19.70
N THR A 29 3.05 -2.24 -20.15
CA THR A 29 4.21 -2.86 -19.48
C THR A 29 4.51 -2.20 -18.13
N LEU A 30 4.40 -0.87 -18.05
CA LEU A 30 4.59 -0.13 -16.80
C LEU A 30 3.48 -0.47 -15.79
N GLU A 31 2.23 -0.59 -16.22
CA GLU A 31 1.09 -1.05 -15.41
C GLU A 31 1.32 -2.46 -14.86
N PHE A 32 1.84 -3.39 -15.66
CA PHE A 32 2.13 -4.76 -15.23
C PHE A 32 3.28 -4.83 -14.22
N LEU A 33 4.38 -4.11 -14.48
CA LEU A 33 5.50 -3.98 -13.54
C LEU A 33 5.06 -3.32 -12.23
N ARG A 34 4.19 -2.33 -12.30
CA ARG A 34 3.74 -1.55 -11.15
C ARG A 34 2.72 -2.30 -10.30
N LYS A 35 1.83 -3.10 -10.90
CA LYS A 35 0.98 -4.07 -10.18
C LYS A 35 1.81 -5.08 -9.40
N ASN A 36 2.86 -5.61 -10.03
CA ASN A 36 3.78 -6.53 -9.36
C ASN A 36 4.59 -5.84 -8.25
N ALA A 37 4.99 -4.58 -8.47
CA ALA A 37 5.72 -3.79 -7.48
C ALA A 37 4.85 -3.46 -6.25
N ALA A 38 3.59 -3.05 -6.45
CA ALA A 38 2.64 -2.81 -5.36
C ALA A 38 2.42 -4.08 -4.52
N ASN A 39 2.24 -5.22 -5.19
CA ASN A 39 2.10 -6.49 -4.49
C ASN A 39 3.36 -6.88 -3.69
N GLY A 40 4.54 -6.56 -4.22
CA GLY A 40 5.81 -6.74 -3.52
C GLY A 40 5.99 -5.79 -2.34
N LEU A 41 5.51 -4.56 -2.45
CA LEU A 41 5.59 -3.55 -1.39
C LEU A 41 4.68 -3.92 -0.21
N SER A 42 3.46 -4.40 -0.48
CA SER A 42 2.55 -4.84 0.60
C SER A 42 3.08 -6.11 1.27
N MET A 43 3.69 -7.02 0.51
CA MET A 43 4.37 -8.18 1.09
C MET A 43 5.58 -7.77 1.95
N ALA A 44 6.36 -6.78 1.50
CA ALA A 44 7.49 -6.25 2.26
C ALA A 44 7.03 -5.57 3.56
N ASN A 45 5.91 -4.83 3.50
CA ASN A 45 5.32 -4.19 4.67
C ASN A 45 4.85 -5.24 5.70
N PHE A 46 4.14 -6.27 5.23
CA PHE A 46 3.74 -7.39 6.08
C PHE A 46 4.94 -8.10 6.75
N MET A 47 6.01 -8.36 5.98
CA MET A 47 7.24 -8.96 6.51
C MET A 47 7.93 -8.04 7.54
N ALA A 48 7.94 -6.72 7.31
CA ALA A 48 8.48 -5.75 8.27
C ALA A 48 7.69 -5.73 9.58
N GLY A 49 6.35 -5.79 9.50
CA GLY A 49 5.48 -5.92 10.67
C GLY A 49 5.74 -7.21 11.45
N LEU A 50 5.86 -8.35 10.76
CA LEU A 50 6.17 -9.64 11.38
C LEU A 50 7.56 -9.65 12.05
N ALA A 51 8.55 -9.06 11.39
CA ALA A 51 9.90 -8.94 11.93
C ALA A 51 9.96 -7.98 13.14
N SER A 52 9.15 -6.91 13.15
CA SER A 52 8.98 -6.03 14.32
C SER A 52 8.43 -6.80 15.52
N ILE A 53 7.41 -7.63 15.30
CA ILE A 53 6.83 -8.50 16.33
C ILE A 53 7.87 -9.45 16.91
N LEU A 54 8.64 -10.14 16.05
CA LEU A 54 9.70 -11.04 16.47
C LEU A 54 10.80 -10.32 17.28
N CYS A 55 11.20 -9.11 16.87
CA CYS A 55 12.17 -8.31 17.61
C CYS A 55 11.63 -7.86 18.99
N SER A 56 10.35 -7.51 19.07
CA SER A 56 9.69 -7.14 20.34
C SER A 56 9.63 -8.31 21.32
N LEU A 57 9.37 -9.53 20.81
CA LEU A 57 9.42 -10.77 21.59
C LEU A 57 10.84 -11.08 22.12
N ASN A 58 11.87 -10.79 21.31
CA ASN A 58 13.28 -10.92 21.71
C ASN A 58 13.78 -9.79 22.64
N ARG A 59 12.87 -8.94 23.16
CA ARG A 59 13.17 -7.77 23.99
C ARG A 59 14.05 -6.70 23.32
N GLN A 60 14.16 -6.73 21.99
CA GLN A 60 14.87 -5.73 21.21
C GLN A 60 13.91 -4.61 20.78
N TYR A 61 13.42 -3.84 21.76
CA TYR A 61 12.40 -2.79 21.56
C TYR A 61 12.85 -1.69 20.59
N SER A 62 14.14 -1.34 20.60
CA SER A 62 14.66 -0.29 19.72
C SER A 62 14.61 -0.69 18.24
N GLN A 63 14.99 -1.93 17.91
CA GLN A 63 14.92 -2.45 16.54
C GLN A 63 13.48 -2.64 16.08
N SER A 64 12.62 -3.13 16.97
CA SER A 64 11.19 -3.30 16.66
C SER A 64 10.50 -1.96 16.37
N CYS A 65 10.79 -0.89 17.11
CA CYS A 65 10.32 0.46 16.78
C CYS A 65 10.74 0.92 15.38
N TRP A 66 12.01 0.72 15.01
CA TRP A 66 12.50 1.09 13.67
C TRP A 66 11.81 0.31 12.57
N LEU A 67 11.66 -1.00 12.72
CA LEU A 67 10.94 -1.84 11.75
C LEU A 67 9.46 -1.44 11.63
N LEU A 68 8.83 -1.07 12.75
CA LEU A 68 7.44 -0.62 12.79
C LEU A 68 7.28 0.73 12.06
N LEU A 69 8.23 1.65 12.24
CA LEU A 69 8.27 2.92 11.52
C LEU A 69 8.47 2.71 10.01
N VAL A 70 9.35 1.79 9.63
CA VAL A 70 9.58 1.44 8.21
C VAL A 70 8.33 0.82 7.60
N GLY A 71 7.66 -0.09 8.30
CA GLY A 71 6.40 -0.68 7.84
C GLY A 71 5.33 0.39 7.63
N PHE A 72 5.14 1.28 8.61
CA PHE A 72 4.23 2.41 8.48
C PHE A 72 4.52 3.29 7.24
N LEU A 73 5.80 3.55 6.95
CA LEU A 73 6.19 4.33 5.78
C LEU A 73 5.90 3.61 4.45
N LEU A 74 6.07 2.29 4.43
CA LEU A 74 5.76 1.44 3.27
C LEU A 74 4.26 1.38 3.02
N ASP A 75 3.46 1.30 4.07
CA ASP A 75 1.99 1.34 4.02
C ASP A 75 1.48 2.65 3.40
N LEU A 76 2.01 3.77 3.90
CA LEU A 76 1.68 5.09 3.39
C LEU A 76 2.09 5.27 1.93
N ALA A 77 3.20 4.64 1.53
CA ALA A 77 3.66 4.62 0.15
C ALA A 77 2.74 3.75 -0.73
N ASP A 78 2.31 2.59 -0.26
CA ASP A 78 1.38 1.70 -0.98
C ASP A 78 0.02 2.37 -1.20
N GLY A 79 -0.57 2.97 -0.16
CA GLY A 79 -1.83 3.71 -0.27
C GLY A 79 -1.73 4.92 -1.21
N ALA A 80 -0.58 5.61 -1.24
CA ALA A 80 -0.33 6.71 -2.17
C ALA A 80 -0.17 6.22 -3.63
N VAL A 81 0.47 5.07 -3.82
CA VAL A 81 0.63 4.43 -5.14
C VAL A 81 -0.71 3.91 -5.65
N ALA A 82 -1.51 3.25 -4.81
CA ALA A 82 -2.83 2.74 -5.14
C ALA A 82 -3.80 3.85 -5.59
N ARG A 83 -3.87 4.96 -4.83
CA ARG A 83 -4.72 6.12 -5.18
C ARG A 83 -4.34 6.82 -6.47
N ARG A 84 -3.08 6.75 -6.89
CA ARG A 84 -2.59 7.37 -8.13
C ARG A 84 -2.84 6.52 -9.37
N LEU A 85 -3.24 5.27 -9.21
CA LEU A 85 -3.25 4.28 -10.28
C LEU A 85 -4.64 3.86 -10.75
N ASP A 86 -5.71 4.13 -9.99
CA ASP A 86 -7.06 3.58 -10.27
C ASP A 86 -7.07 2.05 -10.51
N ALA A 87 -5.96 1.38 -10.15
CA ALA A 87 -5.67 -0.01 -10.40
C ALA A 87 -5.58 -0.73 -9.04
N CYS A 88 -6.63 -0.60 -8.24
CA CYS A 88 -6.79 -1.42 -7.05
C CYS A 88 -7.03 -2.87 -7.49
N SER A 89 -5.95 -3.67 -7.50
CA SER A 89 -6.07 -5.12 -7.59
C SER A 89 -6.75 -5.62 -6.31
N ALA A 90 -7.75 -6.50 -6.44
CA ALA A 90 -8.49 -7.05 -5.30
C ALA A 90 -7.58 -7.74 -4.26
N LEU A 91 -6.42 -8.23 -4.70
CA LEU A 91 -5.42 -8.84 -3.83
C LEU A 91 -4.58 -7.79 -3.08
N GLY A 92 -4.28 -6.65 -3.71
CA GLY A 92 -3.58 -5.53 -3.07
C GLY A 92 -4.43 -4.88 -1.99
N ALA A 93 -5.72 -4.68 -2.24
CA ALA A 93 -6.65 -4.14 -1.24
C ALA A 93 -6.74 -5.04 0.02
N LYS A 94 -6.77 -6.37 -0.15
CA LYS A 94 -6.73 -7.29 0.99
C LYS A 94 -5.39 -7.31 1.73
N LEU A 95 -4.29 -7.09 1.03
CA LEU A 95 -2.96 -7.02 1.65
C LEU A 95 -2.78 -5.71 2.42
N ASP A 96 -3.31 -4.61 1.91
CA ASP A 96 -3.37 -3.30 2.58
C ASP A 96 -4.08 -3.43 3.94
N ASP A 97 -5.32 -3.96 3.94
CA ASP A 97 -6.08 -4.24 5.17
C ASP A 97 -5.31 -5.12 6.18
N PHE A 98 -4.54 -6.10 5.68
CA PHE A 98 -3.76 -7.02 6.51
C PHE A 98 -2.47 -6.39 7.05
N ALA A 99 -1.81 -5.56 6.25
CA ALA A 99 -0.62 -4.82 6.62
C ALA A 99 -0.95 -3.73 7.65
N ASP A 100 -2.07 -3.04 7.46
CA ASP A 100 -2.65 -2.11 8.43
C ASP A 100 -2.93 -2.79 9.77
N PHE A 101 -3.60 -3.94 9.75
CA PHE A 101 -3.87 -4.70 10.98
C PHE A 101 -2.59 -5.15 11.69
N THR A 102 -1.59 -5.59 10.93
CA THR A 102 -0.31 -6.06 11.48
C THR A 102 0.48 -4.90 12.10
N THR A 103 0.54 -3.75 11.43
CA THR A 103 1.35 -2.59 11.86
C THR A 103 0.67 -1.78 12.96
N PHE A 104 -0.61 -1.44 12.80
CA PHE A 104 -1.36 -0.63 13.76
C PHE A 104 -2.05 -1.41 14.86
N GLY A 105 -2.36 -2.68 14.64
CA GLY A 105 -2.96 -3.54 15.66
C GLY A 105 -1.89 -4.31 16.41
N LEU A 106 -1.21 -5.21 15.70
CA LEU A 106 -0.40 -6.24 16.34
C LEU A 106 0.95 -5.71 16.85
N ALA A 107 1.64 -4.90 16.05
CA ALA A 107 2.97 -4.39 16.40
C ALA A 107 2.93 -3.38 17.55
N THR A 108 1.98 -2.44 17.55
CA THR A 108 1.72 -1.49 18.67
C THR A 108 1.26 -2.20 19.94
N ALA A 109 0.39 -3.21 19.85
CA ALA A 109 -0.04 -4.01 20.99
C ALA A 109 1.13 -4.70 21.69
N LEU A 110 2.06 -5.25 20.90
CA LEU A 110 3.27 -5.90 21.41
C LEU A 110 4.30 -4.89 21.93
N LEU A 111 4.35 -3.68 21.37
CA LEU A 111 5.20 -2.60 21.87
C LEU A 111 4.76 -2.10 23.26
N LEU A 112 3.46 -2.08 23.53
CA LEU A 112 2.90 -1.54 24.78
C LEU A 112 3.26 -2.34 26.03
N GLN A 113 3.73 -3.59 25.88
CA GLN A 113 4.15 -4.48 26.98
C GLN A 113 3.22 -4.43 28.21
N PRO A 114 1.94 -4.84 28.09
CA PRO A 114 1.01 -4.80 29.21
C PRO A 114 1.55 -5.63 30.38
N ARG A 115 1.72 -4.99 31.55
CA ARG A 115 2.26 -5.63 32.76
C ARG A 115 1.14 -6.12 33.69
N GLY A 116 -0.07 -5.60 33.55
CA GLY A 116 -1.26 -6.04 34.28
C GLY A 116 -2.40 -6.57 33.39
N ILE A 117 -3.37 -7.25 34.01
CA ILE A 117 -4.60 -7.73 33.35
C ILE A 117 -5.40 -6.57 32.74
N LEU A 118 -5.45 -5.43 33.43
CA LEU A 118 -6.16 -4.24 32.96
C LEU A 118 -5.49 -3.65 31.72
N ASP A 119 -4.16 -3.55 31.71
CA ASP A 119 -3.38 -3.10 30.55
C ASP A 119 -3.57 -4.05 29.37
N GLY A 120 -3.60 -5.37 29.63
CA GLY A 120 -3.86 -6.38 28.62
C GLY A 120 -5.25 -6.24 28.00
N LEU A 121 -6.29 -6.00 28.82
CA LEU A 121 -7.64 -5.74 28.34
C LEU A 121 -7.70 -4.44 27.51
N LEU A 122 -6.98 -3.40 27.93
CA LEU A 122 -6.87 -2.13 27.21
C LEU A 122 -6.20 -2.30 25.85
N VAL A 123 -5.14 -3.11 25.78
CA VAL A 123 -4.45 -3.45 24.52
C VAL A 123 -5.38 -4.25 23.61
N VAL A 124 -6.09 -5.25 24.13
CA VAL A 124 -7.07 -6.02 23.35
C VAL A 124 -8.21 -5.12 22.85
N ALA A 125 -8.73 -4.24 23.70
CA ALA A 125 -9.75 -3.26 23.30
C ALA A 125 -9.23 -2.29 22.23
N TYR A 126 -7.97 -1.85 22.33
CA TYR A 126 -7.31 -1.04 21.30
C TYR A 126 -7.20 -1.77 19.97
N VAL A 127 -6.73 -3.03 19.96
CA VAL A 127 -6.64 -3.84 18.73
C VAL A 127 -8.02 -4.05 18.12
N MET A 128 -9.03 -4.35 18.93
CA MET A 128 -10.42 -4.50 18.47
C MET A 128 -10.96 -3.18 17.91
N ALA A 129 -10.66 -2.04 18.51
CA ALA A 129 -11.07 -0.73 18.01
C ALA A 129 -10.38 -0.36 16.69
N VAL A 130 -9.08 -0.65 16.56
CA VAL A 130 -8.32 -0.47 15.31
C VAL A 130 -8.90 -1.37 14.22
N PHE A 131 -9.12 -2.65 14.50
CA PHE A 131 -9.76 -3.57 13.56
C PHE A 131 -11.15 -3.10 13.13
N SER A 132 -11.97 -2.67 14.08
CA SER A 132 -13.31 -2.13 13.79
C SER A 132 -13.25 -0.90 12.88
N ARG A 133 -12.26 -0.01 13.09
CA ARG A 133 -12.03 1.17 12.26
C ARG A 133 -11.60 0.79 10.84
N LEU A 134 -10.69 -0.18 10.70
CA LEU A 134 -10.21 -0.66 9.40
C LEU A 134 -11.35 -1.30 8.60
N CYS A 135 -12.11 -2.20 9.22
CA CYS A 135 -13.26 -2.83 8.56
C CYS A 135 -14.37 -1.83 8.16
N PHE A 136 -14.57 -0.77 8.95
CA PHE A 136 -15.53 0.28 8.60
C PHE A 136 -15.05 1.17 7.45
N PHE A 137 -13.74 1.47 7.39
CA PHE A 137 -13.18 2.36 6.36
C PHE A 137 -12.95 1.65 5.01
N SER A 138 -12.64 0.35 5.02
CA SER A 138 -12.51 -0.48 3.80
C SER A 138 -13.85 -0.70 3.08
N SER A 139 -14.98 -0.52 3.78
CA SER A 139 -16.33 -0.76 3.23
C SER A 139 -17.06 0.51 2.73
N GLY A 140 -16.39 1.66 2.62
CA GLY A 140 -16.94 2.96 2.25
C GLY A 140 -16.56 3.46 0.86
#